data_AF-A0A496XM16-F1
#
_entry.id   AF-A0A496XM16-F1
#
_cell.length_a   1.000
_cell.length_b   1.000
_cell.length_c   1.000
_cell.angle_alpha   90.00
_cell.angle_beta   90.00
_cell.angle_gamma   90.00
#
_symmetry.space_group_name_H-M   'P 1'
#
loop_
_entity.id
_entity.type
_entity.pdbx_description
1 polymer ?
#
loop_
_entity_poly.entity_id
_entity_poly.type
_entity_poly.pdbx_seq_one_letter_code
_entity_poly.pdbx_strand_id
1 'polypeptide(L)'
;MQGDIVAQGVELMLYGMGTVVLFLALLVVAIVVMSRCVTRYFPEEESSAAAALQKLRGRSQPQTQPADDPNLVAVIGAAIHQYRVNKK
;
A
#
# COMPACT_ATOMS: atom_id res chain seq x y z
N MET A 1 18.39 -38.57 -29.43
CA MET A 1 17.04 -38.94 -28.99
C MET A 1 16.73 -38.56 -27.53
N GLN A 2 17.70 -38.35 -26.62
CA GLN A 2 17.41 -37.93 -25.22
C GLN A 2 17.21 -36.42 -25.02
N GLY A 3 17.78 -35.58 -25.90
CA GLY A 3 17.59 -34.12 -25.83
C GLY A 3 16.14 -33.67 -25.99
N ASP A 4 15.33 -34.43 -26.73
CA ASP A 4 13.92 -34.12 -26.99
C ASP A 4 13.07 -34.14 -25.72
N ILE A 5 13.24 -35.14 -24.85
CA ILE A 5 12.39 -35.29 -23.65
C ILE A 5 12.67 -34.19 -22.63
N VAL A 6 13.93 -33.78 -22.49
CA VAL A 6 14.30 -32.67 -21.61
C VAL A 6 13.76 -31.35 -22.17
N ALA A 7 13.90 -31.11 -23.48
CA ALA A 7 13.34 -29.93 -24.13
C ALA A 7 11.81 -29.86 -23.99
N GLN A 8 11.13 -30.98 -24.23
CA GLN A 8 9.68 -31.11 -24.08
C GLN A 8 9.21 -30.93 -22.63
N GLY A 9 9.97 -31.42 -21.65
CA GLY A 9 9.71 -31.20 -20.23
C GLY A 9 9.86 -29.72 -19.82
N VAL A 10 10.86 -29.03 -20.37
CA VAL A 10 11.07 -27.59 -20.14
C VAL A 10 9.95 -26.76 -20.79
N GLU A 11 9.54 -27.10 -22.01
CA GLU A 11 8.39 -26.47 -22.67
C GLU A 11 7.12 -26.67 -21.83
N LEU A 12 6.87 -27.90 -21.35
CA LEU A 12 5.72 -28.20 -20.51
C LEU A 12 5.76 -27.45 -19.17
N MET A 13 6.92 -27.32 -18.53
CA MET A 13 7.07 -26.48 -17.33
C MET A 13 6.79 -25.02 -17.64
N LEU A 14 7.32 -24.48 -18.74
CA LEU A 14 7.13 -23.08 -19.10
C LEU A 14 5.65 -22.77 -19.37
N TYR A 15 4.95 -23.62 -20.11
CA TYR A 15 3.52 -23.48 -20.36
C TYR A 15 2.69 -23.71 -19.09
N GLY A 16 2.98 -24.76 -18.31
CA GLY A 16 2.26 -25.09 -17.09
C GLY A 16 2.41 -24.03 -16.01
N MET A 17 3.64 -23.73 -15.60
CA MET A 17 3.91 -22.69 -14.60
C MET A 17 3.56 -21.29 -15.11
N GLY A 18 3.83 -20.99 -16.39
CA GLY A 18 3.53 -19.67 -16.96
C GLY A 18 2.05 -19.36 -17.00
N THR A 19 1.21 -20.33 -17.40
CA THR A 19 -0.25 -20.16 -17.41
C THR A 19 -0.82 -20.03 -16.00
N VAL A 20 -0.30 -20.78 -15.03
CA VAL A 20 -0.71 -20.64 -13.62
C VAL A 20 -0.35 -19.25 -13.09
N VAL A 21 0.86 -18.76 -13.33
CA VAL A 21 1.26 -17.40 -12.91
C VAL A 21 0.38 -16.34 -13.59
N LEU A 22 0.12 -16.48 -14.89
CA LEU A 22 -0.75 -15.57 -15.62
C LEU A 22 -2.18 -15.59 -15.08
N PHE A 23 -2.70 -16.78 -14.78
CA PHE A 23 -4.04 -16.95 -14.21
C PHE A 23 -4.14 -16.32 -12.82
N LEU A 24 -3.17 -16.57 -11.94
CA LEU A 24 -3.12 -15.94 -10.63
C LEU A 24 -2.97 -14.42 -10.73
N ALA A 25 -2.14 -13.92 -11.65
CA ALA A 25 -2.01 -12.49 -11.89
C ALA A 25 -3.35 -11.86 -12.32
N LEU A 26 -4.09 -12.52 -13.22
CA LEU A 26 -5.43 -12.09 -13.60
C LEU A 26 -6.41 -12.10 -12.43
N LEU A 27 -6.37 -13.13 -11.57
CA LEU A 27 -7.18 -13.17 -10.36
C LEU A 27 -6.84 -12.03 -9.39
N VAL A 28 -5.56 -11.75 -9.19
CA VAL A 28 -5.12 -10.63 -8.35
C VAL A 28 -5.61 -9.31 -8.93
N VAL A 29 -5.50 -9.10 -10.25
CA VAL A 29 -6.03 -7.91 -10.92
C VAL A 29 -7.54 -7.80 -10.71
N ALA A 30 -8.30 -8.89 -10.84
CA ALA A 30 -9.73 -8.89 -10.62
C ALA A 30 -10.09 -8.50 -9.17
N ILE A 31 -9.36 -9.04 -8.18
CA ILE A 31 -9.55 -8.69 -6.77
C ILE A 31 -9.19 -7.22 -6.50
N VAL A 32 -8.12 -6.71 -7.12
CA VAL A 32 -7.73 -5.30 -7.00
C VAL A 32 -8.78 -4.39 -7.63
N VAL A 33 -9.31 -4.73 -8.80
CA VAL A 33 -10.39 -4.00 -9.44
C VAL A 33 -11.64 -4.01 -8.57
N MET A 34 -12.02 -5.17 -8.03
CA MET A 34 -13.13 -5.28 -7.09
C MET A 34 -12.91 -4.40 -5.86
N SER A 35 -11.74 -4.46 -5.23
CA SER A 35 -11.37 -3.62 -4.09
C SER A 35 -11.43 -2.13 -4.42
N ARG A 36 -10.96 -1.73 -5.61
CA ARG A 36 -11.01 -0.33 -6.07
C ARG A 36 -12.44 0.14 -6.37
N CYS A 37 -13.26 -0.73 -6.95
CA CYS A 37 -14.67 -0.44 -7.20
C CYS A 37 -15.42 -0.31 -5.88
N VAL A 38 -15.24 -1.25 -4.95
CA VAL A 38 -15.88 -1.19 -3.62
C VAL A 38 -15.49 0.09 -2.91
N THR A 39 -14.20 0.39 -2.75
CA THR A 39 -13.74 1.64 -2.09
C THR A 39 -14.18 2.93 -2.79
N ARG A 40 -14.46 2.90 -4.10
CA ARG A 40 -14.90 4.08 -4.86
C ARG A 40 -16.41 4.28 -4.84
N TYR A 41 -17.20 3.21 -4.91
CA TYR A 41 -18.66 3.26 -5.01
C TYR A 41 -19.36 3.12 -3.65
N PHE A 42 -18.76 2.40 -2.72
CA PHE A 42 -19.13 2.32 -1.32
C PHE A 42 -17.94 2.84 -0.50
N PRO A 43 -17.71 4.16 -0.45
CA PRO A 43 -16.83 4.73 0.55
C PRO A 43 -17.45 4.46 1.91
N GLU A 44 -17.23 3.26 2.43
CA GLU A 44 -17.35 3.01 3.85
C GLU A 44 -16.39 4.00 4.51
N GLU A 45 -16.87 4.76 5.49
CA GLU A 45 -16.07 5.66 6.32
C GLU A 45 -15.09 4.88 7.21
N GLU A 46 -14.52 3.78 6.70
CA GLU A 46 -13.48 3.00 7.33
C GLU A 46 -12.15 3.74 7.20
N SER A 47 -12.00 4.66 8.13
CA SER A 47 -10.80 4.85 8.92
C SER A 47 -9.54 5.25 8.15
N SER A 48 -9.14 6.48 8.46
CA SER A 48 -7.82 7.06 8.32
C SER A 48 -6.62 6.14 8.66
N ALA A 49 -6.81 4.94 9.21
CA ALA A 49 -5.77 3.95 9.49
C ALA A 49 -5.06 3.41 8.23
N ALA A 50 -5.78 3.09 7.14
CA ALA A 50 -5.15 2.57 5.92
C ALA A 50 -4.42 3.68 5.14
N ALA A 51 -5.01 4.89 5.11
CA ALA A 51 -4.37 6.07 4.53
C ALA A 51 -3.14 6.52 5.36
N ALA A 52 -3.14 6.34 6.68
CA ALA A 52 -1.98 6.61 7.53
C ALA A 52 -0.83 5.63 7.26
N LEU A 53 -1.12 4.34 7.07
CA LEU A 53 -0.11 3.34 6.71
C LEU A 53 0.46 3.55 5.30
N GLN A 54 -0.34 4.03 4.35
CA GLN A 54 0.13 4.38 3.01
C GLN A 54 0.94 5.68 2.97
N LYS A 55 0.59 6.68 3.80
CA LYS A 55 1.42 7.89 4.01
C LYS A 55 2.76 7.57 4.65
N LEU A 56 2.85 6.54 5.49
CA LEU A 56 4.10 6.08 6.09
C LEU A 56 5.00 5.35 5.08
N ARG A 57 4.44 4.58 4.13
CA ARG A 57 5.23 3.91 3.07
C ARG A 57 5.66 4.82 1.92
N GLY A 58 4.92 5.90 1.66
CA GLY A 58 5.26 6.88 0.62
C GLY A 58 6.23 7.98 1.05
N ARG A 59 6.60 8.05 2.35
CA ARG A 59 7.47 9.08 2.92
C ARG A 59 8.88 8.57 3.19
N SER A 60 9.48 7.90 2.22
CA SER A 60 10.93 7.95 2.05
C SER A 60 11.27 9.25 1.31
N GLN A 61 11.03 10.39 1.96
CA GLN A 61 11.50 11.71 1.52
C GLN A 61 12.41 12.24 2.63
N PRO A 62 13.54 12.91 2.30
CA PRO A 62 14.62 13.15 3.25
C PRO A 62 14.11 13.89 4.48
N GLN A 63 14.57 13.49 5.66
CA GLN A 63 14.31 14.17 6.92
C GLN A 63 14.70 15.65 6.80
N THR A 64 13.74 16.52 6.48
CA THR A 64 13.83 17.93 6.82
C THR A 64 13.60 18.03 8.32
N GLN A 65 14.56 18.65 8.99
CA GLN A 65 14.63 18.78 10.43
C GLN A 65 13.28 19.21 11.03
N PRO A 66 12.85 18.62 12.16
CA PRO A 66 11.53 18.84 12.75
C PRO A 66 11.26 20.28 13.24
N ALA A 67 12.22 21.19 13.09
CA ALA A 67 12.12 22.58 13.51
C ALA A 67 11.43 23.50 12.49
N ASP A 68 11.26 23.07 11.23
CA ASP A 68 10.76 23.93 10.14
C ASP A 68 9.36 23.53 9.62
N ASP A 69 8.67 22.61 10.30
CA ASP A 69 7.29 22.25 9.94
C ASP A 69 6.31 23.18 10.67
N PRO A 70 5.74 24.21 10.01
CA PRO A 70 4.86 25.19 10.64
C PRO A 70 3.59 24.55 11.20
N ASN A 71 3.19 23.38 10.68
CA ASN A 71 2.04 22.63 11.20
C ASN A 71 2.37 22.03 12.58
N LEU A 72 3.57 21.46 12.76
CA LEU A 72 3.98 20.91 14.05
C LEU A 72 4.07 21.98 15.13
N VAL A 73 4.62 23.15 14.80
CA VAL A 73 4.70 24.28 15.76
C VAL A 73 3.30 24.75 16.18
N ALA A 74 2.35 24.83 15.23
CA ALA A 74 0.97 25.21 15.53
C ALA A 74 0.25 24.18 16.43
N VAL A 75 0.44 22.88 16.17
CA VAL A 75 -0.15 21.80 16.98
C VAL A 75 0.43 21.78 18.40
N ILE A 76 1.75 21.92 18.54
CA ILE A 76 2.42 21.97 19.85
C ILE A 76 1.97 23.23 20.62
N GLY A 77 1.88 24.38 19.95
CA GLY A 77 1.38 25.62 20.56
C GLY A 77 -0.06 25.50 21.07
N ALA A 78 -0.94 24.89 20.27
CA ALA A 78 -2.34 24.62 20.66
C ALA A 78 -2.42 23.65 21.85
N ALA A 79 -1.61 22.59 21.86
CA ALA A 79 -1.56 21.63 22.95
C ALA A 79 -1.10 22.28 24.27
N ILE A 80 -0.06 23.12 24.23
CA ILE A 80 0.45 23.85 25.40
C ILE A 80 -0.60 24.86 25.91
N HIS A 81 -1.27 25.58 25.00
CA HIS A 81 -2.31 26.52 25.37
C HIS A 81 -3.48 25.81 26.09
N GLN A 82 -3.93 24.67 25.55
CA GLN A 82 -5.00 23.86 26.12
C GLN A 82 -4.61 23.34 27.52
N TYR A 83 -3.40 22.82 27.69
CA TYR A 83 -2.91 22.37 28.99
C TYR A 83 -2.86 23.49 30.04
N ARG A 84 -2.48 24.71 29.64
CA ARG A 84 -2.38 25.86 30.56
C ARG A 84 -3.74 26.42 30.95
N VAL A 85 -4.70 26.42 30.04
CA VAL A 85 -6.09 26.83 30.31
C VAL A 85 -6.78 25.80 31.22
N ASN A 86 -6.52 24.51 31.00
CA ASN A 86 -7.13 23.41 31.76
C ASN A 86 -6.47 23.15 33.12
N LYS A 87 -5.35 23.82 33.42
CA LYS A 87 -4.61 23.73 34.71
C LYS A 87 -4.84 24.96 35.62
N LYS A 88 -5.84 25.78 35.30
CA LYS A 88 -6.44 26.76 36.24
C LYS A 88 -7.74 26.20 36.78
#